data_AF-A0A942B6E6-F1
#
_entry.id   AF-A0A942B6E6-F1
#
_cell.length_a   1.000
_cell.length_b   1.000
_cell.length_c   1.000
_cell.angle_alpha   90.00
_cell.angle_beta   90.00
_cell.angle_gamma   90.00
#
_symmetry.space_group_name_H-M   'P 1'
#
loop_
_entity.id
_entity.type
_entity.pdbx_description
1 polymer ?
#
loop_
_entity_poly.entity_id
_entity_poly.type
_entity_poly.pdbx_seq_one_letter_code
_entity_poly.pdbx_strand_id
1 'polypeptide(L)'
;MIEWLVYLLTGAFAGFVLAFGIALFKVGPGKPEFAFGKALLACLAVAWVGPFGYVEVMTKLHEQALEPVVKDYFTSDDCPIQGTMKYFKVLYATNNTAVVYLVSNEPQDWGGNDSPLVKLKLKHSPTAANAKMGGWEVTSTKLLRSDRLQKDSVVWPPYQ
;
A
#
# COMPACT_ATOMS: atom_id res chain seq x y z
N MET A 1 -16.19 -4.85 5.55
CA MET A 1 -16.22 -6.19 6.18
C MET A 1 -15.43 -7.23 5.41
N ILE A 2 -15.62 -7.40 4.10
CA ILE A 2 -14.91 -8.41 3.29
C ILE A 2 -13.38 -8.22 3.32
N GLU A 3 -12.87 -6.99 3.24
CA GLU A 3 -11.43 -6.70 3.25
C GLU A 3 -10.74 -7.12 4.56
N TRP A 4 -11.43 -7.02 5.70
CA TRP A 4 -10.92 -7.47 7.01
C TRP A 4 -10.76 -8.99 7.07
N LEU A 5 -11.74 -9.71 6.52
CA LEU A 5 -11.75 -11.16 6.49
C LEU A 5 -10.65 -11.69 5.56
N VAL A 6 -10.40 -11.02 4.44
CA VAL A 6 -9.29 -11.35 3.52
C VAL A 6 -7.93 -11.15 4.20
N TYR A 7 -7.71 -10.05 4.92
CA TYR A 7 -6.47 -9.81 5.66
C TYR A 7 -6.24 -10.83 6.78
N LEU A 8 -7.27 -11.15 7.56
CA LEU A 8 -7.20 -12.16 8.62
C LEU A 8 -6.89 -13.55 8.05
N LEU A 9 -7.57 -13.94 6.96
CA LEU A 9 -7.35 -15.22 6.31
C LEU A 9 -5.95 -15.31 5.68
N THR A 10 -5.48 -14.25 5.02
CA THR A 10 -4.12 -14.24 4.44
C THR A 10 -3.05 -14.25 5.51
N GLY A 11 -3.21 -13.50 6.60
CA GLY A 11 -2.31 -13.53 7.75
C GLY A 11 -2.29 -14.90 8.45
N ALA A 12 -3.45 -15.50 8.68
CA ALA A 12 -3.57 -16.84 9.27
C ALA A 12 -2.94 -17.92 8.36
N PHE A 13 -3.17 -17.82 7.05
CA PHE A 13 -2.61 -18.75 6.07
C PHE A 13 -1.08 -18.61 5.96
N ALA A 14 -0.55 -17.40 5.90
CA ALA A 14 0.90 -17.16 5.90
C ALA A 14 1.55 -17.66 7.20
N GLY A 15 0.91 -17.41 8.36
CA GLY A 15 1.34 -17.94 9.64
C GLY A 15 1.33 -19.47 9.69
N PHE A 16 0.31 -20.10 9.10
CA PHE A 16 0.21 -21.55 8.98
C PHE A 16 1.32 -22.13 8.10
N VAL A 17 1.59 -21.55 6.92
CA VAL A 17 2.65 -22.02 6.01
C VAL A 17 4.03 -21.88 6.65
N LEU A 18 4.29 -20.76 7.36
CA LEU A 18 5.52 -20.56 8.11
C LEU A 18 5.67 -21.58 9.26
N ALA A 19 4.62 -21.76 10.06
CA ALA A 19 4.62 -22.73 11.16
C ALA A 19 4.82 -24.17 10.65
N PHE A 20 4.17 -24.51 9.53
CA PHE A 20 4.31 -25.82 8.87
C PHE A 20 5.72 -26.03 8.32
N GLY A 21 6.31 -25.03 7.65
CA GLY A 21 7.70 -25.08 7.20
C GLY A 21 8.67 -25.30 8.35
N ILE A 22 8.51 -24.59 9.46
CA ILE A 22 9.33 -24.76 10.67
C ILE A 22 9.14 -26.16 11.29
N ALA A 23 7.91 -26.68 11.29
CA ALA A 23 7.60 -28.01 11.83
C ALA A 23 8.24 -29.14 11.00
N LEU A 24 8.32 -29.00 9.66
CA LEU A 24 8.95 -29.98 8.78
C LEU A 24 10.45 -30.17 9.06
N PHE A 25 11.14 -29.12 9.51
CA PHE A 25 12.57 -29.20 9.87
C PHE A 25 12.81 -29.76 11.29
N LYS A 26 11.77 -30.24 11.99
CA LYS A 26 11.87 -30.64 13.41
C LYS A 26 11.36 -32.05 13.76
N VAL A 27 11.36 -33.00 12.83
CA VAL A 27 11.06 -34.41 13.15
C VAL A 27 12.33 -35.26 13.09
N GLY A 28 13.18 -35.10 14.10
CA GLY A 28 14.25 -36.04 14.44
C GLY A 28 14.11 -36.45 15.91
N PRO A 29 14.20 -37.74 16.26
CA PRO A 29 13.94 -38.20 17.62
C PRO A 29 15.01 -37.68 18.60
N GLY A 30 14.57 -37.09 19.72
CA GLY A 30 15.39 -36.95 20.92
C GLY A 30 15.94 -35.57 21.30
N LYS A 31 15.41 -34.45 20.79
CA LYS A 31 15.74 -33.12 21.37
C LYS A 31 14.51 -32.29 21.78
N PRO A 32 14.53 -31.68 22.97
CA PRO A 32 13.35 -31.13 23.63
C PRO A 32 12.97 -29.74 23.10
N GLU A 33 11.70 -29.41 23.34
CA GLU A 33 11.05 -28.11 23.21
C GLU A 33 11.03 -27.51 21.80
N PHE A 34 9.85 -27.58 21.18
CA PHE A 34 9.48 -26.68 20.09
C PHE A 34 9.73 -25.25 20.61
N ALA A 35 10.60 -24.47 19.95
CA ALA A 35 10.86 -23.09 20.34
C ALA A 35 9.69 -22.22 19.89
N PHE A 36 8.48 -22.60 20.32
CA PHE A 36 7.19 -22.06 19.90
C PHE A 36 7.18 -20.55 20.11
N GLY A 37 7.73 -20.05 21.22
CA GLY A 37 7.90 -18.62 21.45
C GLY A 37 8.75 -17.93 20.38
N LYS A 38 9.87 -18.52 19.96
CA LYS A 38 10.73 -17.94 18.91
C LYS A 38 10.07 -17.97 17.53
N ALA A 39 9.40 -19.07 17.20
CA ALA A 39 8.65 -19.21 15.95
C ALA A 39 7.45 -18.24 15.90
N LEU A 40 6.71 -18.12 17.00
CA LEU A 40 5.59 -17.18 17.13
C LEU A 40 6.06 -15.72 17.01
N LEU A 41 7.15 -15.35 17.69
CA LEU A 41 7.75 -14.01 17.58
C LEU A 41 8.22 -13.71 16.15
N ALA A 42 8.84 -14.69 15.48
CA ALA A 42 9.23 -14.53 14.08
C ALA A 42 8.00 -14.33 13.17
N CYS A 43 6.94 -15.12 13.35
CA CYS A 43 5.69 -14.96 12.59
C CYS A 43 5.03 -13.60 12.85
N LEU A 44 5.00 -13.15 14.10
CA LEU A 44 4.45 -11.82 14.46
C LEU A 44 5.28 -10.70 13.84
N ALA A 45 6.61 -10.79 13.90
CA ALA A 45 7.50 -9.81 13.29
C ALA A 45 7.31 -9.73 11.76
N VAL A 46 7.20 -10.88 11.09
CA VAL A 46 6.91 -10.94 9.65
C VAL A 46 5.51 -10.41 9.33
N ALA A 47 4.50 -10.73 10.14
CA ALA A 47 3.14 -10.21 9.94
C ALA A 47 3.05 -8.69 10.12
N TRP A 48 3.85 -8.12 11.02
CA TRP A 48 3.91 -6.67 11.26
C TRP A 48 4.73 -5.93 10.21
N VAL A 49 5.92 -6.41 9.89
CA VAL A 49 6.87 -5.71 9.01
C VAL A 49 6.62 -6.03 7.53
N GLY A 50 6.12 -7.24 7.24
CA GLY A 50 5.89 -7.75 5.89
C GLY A 50 5.05 -6.81 5.01
N PRO A 51 3.91 -6.28 5.46
CA PRO A 51 3.11 -5.35 4.67
C PRO A 51 3.86 -4.07 4.26
N PHE A 52 4.69 -3.50 5.16
CA PHE A 52 5.51 -2.32 4.86
C PHE A 52 6.58 -2.65 3.82
N GLY A 53 7.29 -3.78 4.01
CA GLY A 53 8.30 -4.24 3.07
C GLY A 53 7.72 -4.53 1.69
N TYR A 54 6.55 -5.17 1.62
CA TYR A 54 5.86 -5.46 0.38
C TYR A 54 5.54 -4.19 -0.42
N VAL A 55 4.98 -3.16 0.22
CA VAL A 55 4.67 -1.93 -0.50
C VAL A 55 5.92 -1.17 -0.91
N GLU A 56 6.98 -1.17 -0.09
CA GLU A 56 8.23 -0.53 -0.48
C GLU A 56 8.83 -1.17 -1.73
N VAL A 57 8.81 -2.51 -1.80
CA VAL A 57 9.24 -3.27 -2.99
C VAL A 57 8.34 -2.95 -4.18
N MET A 58 7.01 -2.99 -4.02
CA MET A 58 6.07 -2.70 -5.10
C MET A 58 6.21 -1.28 -5.63
N THR A 59 6.47 -0.32 -4.74
CA THR A 59 6.73 1.07 -5.10
C THR A 59 7.99 1.16 -5.95
N LYS A 60 9.13 0.64 -5.48
CA LYS A 60 10.39 0.71 -6.23
C LYS A 60 10.33 0.04 -7.60
N LEU A 61 9.58 -1.05 -7.73
CA LEU A 61 9.44 -1.78 -8.99
C LEU A 61 8.59 -1.03 -10.03
N HIS A 62 7.56 -0.29 -9.59
CA HIS A 62 6.58 0.32 -10.50
C HIS A 62 6.61 1.86 -10.50
N GLU A 63 7.44 2.48 -9.67
CA GLU A 63 7.55 3.94 -9.53
C GLU A 63 7.82 4.60 -10.88
N GLN A 64 8.80 4.14 -11.63
CA GLN A 64 9.16 4.74 -12.93
C GLN A 64 8.01 4.73 -13.94
N ALA A 65 7.15 3.71 -13.91
CA ALA A 65 6.03 3.59 -14.84
C ALA A 65 4.81 4.41 -14.40
N LEU A 66 4.58 4.54 -13.09
CA LEU A 66 3.37 5.16 -12.53
C LEU A 66 3.58 6.63 -12.13
N GLU A 67 4.80 7.04 -11.82
CA GLU A 67 5.15 8.42 -11.45
C GLU A 67 4.63 9.48 -12.43
N PRO A 68 4.77 9.36 -13.77
CA PRO A 68 4.28 10.40 -14.68
C PRO A 68 2.76 10.57 -14.59
N VAL A 69 2.02 9.47 -14.42
CA VAL A 69 0.55 9.47 -14.35
C VAL A 69 0.07 10.05 -13.02
N VAL A 70 0.77 9.72 -11.93
CA VAL A 70 0.46 10.23 -10.60
C VAL A 70 0.74 11.74 -10.53
N LYS A 71 1.84 12.20 -11.14
CA LYS A 71 2.15 13.64 -11.26
C LYS A 71 1.16 14.37 -12.14
N ASP A 72 0.80 13.80 -13.29
CA ASP A 72 -0.20 14.37 -14.20
C ASP A 72 -1.55 14.56 -13.49
N TYR A 73 -2.02 13.52 -12.79
CA TYR A 73 -3.20 13.62 -11.93
C TYR A 73 -3.03 14.68 -10.84
N PHE A 74 -1.88 14.77 -10.18
CA PHE A 74 -1.65 15.77 -9.13
C PHE A 74 -1.77 17.21 -9.65
N THR A 75 -1.36 17.43 -10.91
CA THR A 75 -1.42 18.73 -11.57
C THR A 75 -2.74 19.00 -12.28
N SER A 76 -3.63 18.01 -12.40
CA SER A 76 -4.90 18.18 -13.08
C SER A 76 -5.94 18.83 -12.17
N ASP A 77 -6.95 19.46 -12.79
CA ASP A 77 -8.08 20.09 -12.07
C ASP A 77 -8.94 19.06 -11.30
N ASP A 78 -8.76 17.76 -11.57
CA ASP A 78 -9.44 16.66 -10.88
C ASP A 78 -8.82 16.33 -9.51
N CYS A 79 -7.64 16.88 -9.20
CA CYS A 79 -6.99 16.72 -7.90
C CYS A 79 -7.57 17.73 -6.91
N PRO A 80 -8.26 17.28 -5.84
CA PRO A 80 -8.82 18.20 -4.86
C PRO A 80 -7.77 18.76 -3.89
N ILE A 81 -6.48 18.44 -4.07
CA ILE A 81 -5.38 18.83 -3.18
C ILE A 81 -4.67 20.06 -3.75
N GLN A 82 -4.41 21.06 -2.92
CA GLN A 82 -3.79 22.36 -3.26
C GLN A 82 -2.32 22.47 -2.78
N GLY A 83 -1.79 21.42 -2.16
CA GLY A 83 -0.45 21.39 -1.57
C GLY A 83 0.67 20.98 -2.54
N THR A 84 1.81 20.56 -1.98
CA THR A 84 2.89 19.92 -2.76
C THR A 84 2.83 18.41 -2.62
N MET A 85 3.07 17.67 -3.70
CA MET A 85 3.17 16.21 -3.63
C MET A 85 4.42 15.83 -2.83
N LYS A 86 4.27 15.04 -1.77
CA LYS A 86 5.39 14.62 -0.91
C LYS A 86 5.98 13.30 -1.40
N TYR A 87 5.12 12.29 -1.56
CA TYR A 87 5.49 10.99 -2.12
C TYR A 87 4.23 10.23 -2.56
N PHE A 88 4.44 9.16 -3.31
CA PHE A 88 3.40 8.16 -3.56
C PHE A 88 3.91 6.76 -3.20
N LYS A 89 2.98 5.84 -2.94
CA LYS A 89 3.26 4.44 -2.60
C LYS A 89 2.34 3.53 -3.38
N VAL A 90 2.90 2.48 -3.99
CA VAL A 90 2.16 1.53 -4.82
C VAL A 90 1.68 0.37 -3.96
N LEU A 91 0.40 0.38 -3.58
CA LEU A 91 -0.19 -0.67 -2.74
C LEU A 91 -0.18 -2.03 -3.42
N TYR A 92 -0.56 -2.06 -4.68
CA TYR A 92 -0.48 -3.23 -5.52
C TYR A 92 -0.40 -2.78 -6.97
N ALA A 93 0.30 -3.57 -7.78
CA ALA A 93 0.31 -3.42 -9.22
C ALA A 93 0.18 -4.81 -9.85
N THR A 94 -0.57 -4.87 -10.94
CA THR A 94 -0.76 -6.01 -11.83
C THR A 94 -0.57 -5.51 -13.25
N ASN A 95 -0.55 -6.39 -14.24
CA ASN A 95 -0.34 -5.98 -15.64
C ASN A 95 -1.37 -4.94 -16.14
N ASN A 96 -2.59 -4.94 -15.60
CA ASN A 96 -3.69 -4.09 -16.10
C ASN A 96 -4.22 -3.09 -15.07
N THR A 97 -3.91 -3.24 -13.78
CA THR A 97 -4.43 -2.37 -12.72
C THR A 97 -3.37 -2.11 -11.67
N ALA A 98 -3.35 -0.89 -11.15
CA ALA A 98 -2.51 -0.51 -10.02
C ALA A 98 -3.31 0.33 -9.04
N VAL A 99 -2.95 0.25 -7.76
CA VAL A 99 -3.50 1.14 -6.74
C VAL A 99 -2.37 1.84 -6.03
N VAL A 100 -2.50 3.15 -5.98
CA VAL A 100 -1.49 4.06 -5.46
C VAL A 100 -2.09 4.90 -4.37
N TYR A 101 -1.33 5.12 -3.31
CA TYR A 101 -1.57 6.18 -2.36
C TYR A 101 -0.67 7.36 -2.67
N LEU A 102 -1.31 8.50 -2.86
CA LEU A 102 -0.67 9.80 -3.02
C LEU A 102 -0.75 10.53 -1.68
N VAL A 103 0.39 11.00 -1.19
CA VAL A 103 0.49 11.85 -0.01
C VAL A 103 0.99 13.21 -0.42
N SER A 104 0.27 14.25 0.00
CA SER A 104 0.67 15.64 -0.18
C SER A 104 0.93 16.30 1.17
N ASN A 105 1.54 17.49 1.14
CA ASN A 105 1.67 18.38 2.27
C ASN A 105 0.93 19.69 1.95
N GLU A 106 -0.12 20.00 2.72
CA GLU A 106 -0.94 21.20 2.58
C GLU A 106 -0.75 22.10 3.81
N PRO A 107 -0.30 23.36 3.63
CA PRO A 107 -0.34 24.32 4.73
C PRO A 107 -1.80 24.64 5.08
N GLN A 108 -2.08 24.76 6.37
CA GLN A 108 -3.39 25.09 6.90
C GLN A 108 -3.45 26.55 7.37
N ASP A 109 -4.62 27.17 7.25
CA ASP A 109 -4.83 28.58 7.60
C ASP A 109 -4.56 28.89 9.09
N TRP A 110 -4.67 27.88 9.96
CA TRP A 110 -4.38 27.99 11.40
C TRP A 110 -2.88 27.84 11.74
N GLY A 111 -2.00 27.76 10.74
CA GLY A 111 -0.54 27.67 10.91
C GLY A 111 0.02 26.25 11.04
N GLY A 112 -0.82 25.22 10.84
CA GLY A 112 -0.42 23.81 10.79
C GLY A 112 -0.10 23.31 9.38
N ASN A 113 0.29 22.04 9.29
CA ASN A 113 0.40 21.30 8.04
C ASN A 113 -0.50 20.07 8.10
N ASP A 114 -1.31 19.87 7.06
CA ASP A 114 -2.06 18.65 6.82
C ASP A 114 -1.31 17.77 5.81
N SER A 115 -1.48 16.46 5.94
CA SER A 115 -0.95 15.47 5.01
C SER A 115 -2.09 14.71 4.35
N PRO A 116 -2.80 15.31 3.38
CA PRO A 116 -3.93 14.65 2.76
C PRO A 116 -3.49 13.41 1.98
N LEU A 117 -4.33 12.39 2.04
CA LEU A 117 -4.10 11.07 1.45
C LEU A 117 -5.18 10.78 0.41
N VAL A 118 -4.76 10.52 -0.83
CA VAL A 118 -5.65 10.13 -1.92
C VAL A 118 -5.32 8.72 -2.40
N LYS A 119 -6.35 7.90 -2.55
CA LYS A 119 -6.28 6.60 -3.21
C LYS A 119 -6.59 6.77 -4.69
N LEU A 120 -5.63 6.38 -5.53
CA LEU A 120 -5.76 6.33 -6.97
C LEU A 120 -5.86 4.88 -7.42
N LYS A 121 -6.84 4.57 -8.27
CA LYS A 121 -6.92 3.33 -9.03
C LYS A 121 -6.52 3.64 -10.47
N LEU A 122 -5.47 3.02 -10.92
CA LEU A 122 -4.96 3.14 -12.27
C LEU A 122 -5.29 1.89 -13.07
N LYS A 123 -5.53 2.08 -14.36
CA LYS A 123 -5.72 0.99 -15.33
C LYS A 123 -4.75 1.18 -16.48
N HIS A 124 -4.22 0.08 -16.99
CA HIS A 124 -3.41 0.11 -18.19
C HIS A 124 -4.33 0.13 -19.42
N SER A 125 -4.26 1.22 -20.17
CA SER A 125 -5.00 1.54 -21.39
C SER A 125 -4.00 2.14 -22.41
N PRO A 126 -3.36 1.29 -23.24
CA PRO A 126 -2.37 1.72 -24.22
C PRO A 126 -3.08 2.33 -25.44
N THR A 127 -3.62 3.53 -25.28
CA THR A 127 -4.08 4.38 -26.38
C THR A 127 -3.01 5.41 -26.75
N ALA A 128 -3.07 5.95 -27.97
CA ALA A 128 -2.08 6.92 -28.45
C ALA A 128 -1.94 8.17 -27.56
N ALA A 129 -3.00 8.54 -26.83
CA ALA A 129 -2.99 9.63 -25.86
C ALA A 129 -2.20 9.27 -24.58
N ASN A 130 -2.33 8.03 -24.10
CA ASN A 130 -1.71 7.55 -22.86
C ASN A 130 -0.31 6.95 -23.07
N ALA A 131 0.14 6.77 -24.32
CA ALA A 131 1.45 6.20 -24.64
C ALA A 131 2.62 7.02 -24.04
N LYS A 132 2.45 8.34 -23.87
CA LYS A 132 3.43 9.22 -23.20
C LYS A 132 3.57 8.94 -21.71
N MET A 133 2.54 8.36 -21.09
CA MET A 133 2.45 8.02 -19.67
C MET A 133 2.57 6.51 -19.43
N GLY A 134 3.24 5.79 -20.33
CA GLY A 134 3.43 4.34 -20.22
C GLY A 134 2.12 3.54 -20.36
N GLY A 135 1.07 4.15 -20.92
CA GLY A 135 -0.22 3.50 -21.12
C GLY A 135 -1.08 3.41 -19.87
N TRP A 136 -0.79 4.14 -18.80
CA TRP A 136 -1.59 4.12 -17.57
C TRP A 136 -2.54 5.32 -17.51
N GLU A 137 -3.76 5.09 -17.02
CA GLU A 137 -4.78 6.12 -16.82
C GLU A 137 -5.39 6.00 -15.41
N VAL A 138 -5.73 7.13 -14.80
CA VAL A 138 -6.46 7.16 -13.53
C VAL A 138 -7.94 6.90 -13.81
N THR A 139 -8.49 5.82 -13.23
CA THR A 139 -9.89 5.41 -13.44
C THR A 139 -10.80 5.78 -12.28
N SER A 140 -10.26 5.86 -11.07
CA SER A 140 -11.02 6.19 -9.88
C SER A 140 -10.12 6.81 -8.83
N THR A 141 -10.64 7.83 -8.18
CA THR A 141 -9.97 8.58 -7.14
C THR A 141 -10.84 8.55 -5.90
N LYS A 142 -10.21 8.42 -4.72
CA LYS A 142 -10.89 8.50 -3.44
C LYS A 142 -10.02 9.24 -2.46
N LEU A 143 -10.45 10.43 -2.06
CA LEU A 143 -9.86 11.16 -0.95
C LEU A 143 -10.15 10.40 0.35
N LEU A 144 -9.09 9.97 1.03
CA LEU A 144 -9.18 9.24 2.29
C LEU A 144 -9.06 10.17 3.48
N ARG A 145 -8.08 11.08 3.44
CA ARG A 145 -7.78 12.02 4.53
C ARG A 145 -7.56 13.42 3.96
N SER A 146 -8.21 14.41 4.55
CA SER A 146 -7.91 15.85 4.40
C SER A 146 -8.68 16.62 5.46
N ASP A 147 -7.96 17.41 6.24
CA ASP A 147 -8.55 18.27 7.27
C ASP A 147 -9.34 19.41 6.62
N ARG A 148 -8.79 20.00 5.55
CA ARG A 148 -9.43 21.09 4.78
C ARG A 148 -10.79 20.69 4.20
N LEU A 149 -10.88 19.46 3.70
CA LEU A 149 -12.11 18.92 3.09
C LEU A 149 -12.97 18.14 4.09
N GLN A 150 -12.62 18.18 5.39
CA GLN A 150 -13.32 17.47 6.47
C GLN A 150 -13.53 15.98 6.15
N LYS A 151 -12.54 15.36 5.51
CA LYS A 151 -12.56 13.94 5.18
C LYS A 151 -11.61 13.20 6.09
N ASP A 152 -12.19 12.35 6.92
CA ASP A 152 -11.44 11.43 7.76
C ASP A 152 -11.99 10.02 7.55
N SER A 153 -11.27 9.24 6.73
CA SER A 153 -11.53 7.81 6.55
C SER A 153 -10.52 7.04 7.37
N VAL A 154 -10.94 5.95 8.01
CA VAL A 154 -10.01 5.05 8.69
C VAL A 154 -9.02 4.49 7.68
N VAL A 155 -7.75 4.91 7.78
CA VAL A 155 -6.64 4.36 7.02
C VAL A 155 -5.82 3.47 7.95
N TRP A 156 -5.70 2.19 7.59
CA TRP A 156 -4.94 1.23 8.38
C TRP A 156 -3.45 1.25 8.01
N PRO A 157 -2.55 0.95 8.96
CA PRO A 157 -1.12 0.84 8.71
C PRO A 157 -0.83 -0.02 7.47
N PRO A 158 0.14 0.37 6.64
CA PRO A 158 1.25 1.28 6.96
C PRO A 158 0.98 2.77 6.69
N TYR A 159 -0.24 3.14 6.32
CA TYR A 159 -0.59 4.52 5.97
C TYR A 159 -1.48 5.11 7.06
N GLN A 160 -0.87 5.92 7.92
CA GLN A 160 -1.54 6.77 8.91
C GLN A 160 -1.09 8.22 8.72
#